data_AF-A0A0S7X0B1-F1
#
_entry.id   AF-A0A0S7X0B1-F1
#
_cell.length_a   1.000
_cell.length_b   1.000
_cell.length_c   1.000
_cell.angle_alpha   90.00
_cell.angle_beta   90.00
_cell.angle_gamma   90.00
#
_symmetry.space_group_name_H-M   'P 1'
#
loop_
_entity.id
_entity.type
_entity.pdbx_description
1 polymer ?
#
loop_
_entity_poly.entity_id
_entity_poly.type
_entity_poly.pdbx_seq_one_letter_code
_entity_poly.pdbx_strand_id
1 'polypeptide(L)'
;MQIHGGNVAEICKKYNLKEDAVIDFSTNVNPLGFPKGVQALLRKEGDKIVRYPDTNSTELKKEIATRLDISEKTILVGNGSTELIYLIPRVFKPLCALIPIPTFIEYEKSLLPLKCKLRYIPLKEEENFRVDSNEIIKLLPKMDVVYLCNPNNPTGVLLPKSEVNHLIVKAEKRRTLVVVDEAFMDFADNESVIAEVKRRKNLIVIKSLTKFFGIPGLRLGYLVSNSRIVDKISHHKEPWTVNILAQKAGISCVKDEKFIMRTKRFIDQERKYLLTELNRLQGLKPYNSSTNYLLVKIIRSGLSSGKLYEKMAQQGLLIRDCHSFRGMGDKFVRIAVRGRRENNLLIKKLKEVLER
;
A
#
# COMPACT_ATOMS: atom_id res chain seq x y z
N MET A 1 -11.14 17.74 -3.50
CA MET A 1 -9.74 17.34 -3.24
C MET A 1 -9.66 15.83 -3.34
N GLN A 2 -8.81 15.29 -4.22
CA GLN A 2 -8.74 13.83 -4.46
C GLN A 2 -8.02 13.11 -3.31
N ILE A 3 -8.72 12.17 -2.67
CA ILE A 3 -8.23 11.40 -1.50
C ILE A 3 -7.33 10.23 -1.93
N HIS A 4 -7.60 9.65 -3.11
CA HIS A 4 -6.83 8.54 -3.70
C HIS A 4 -6.46 8.86 -5.15
N GLY A 5 -5.40 8.22 -5.66
CA GLY A 5 -5.06 8.26 -7.09
C GLY A 5 -5.94 7.32 -7.91
N GLY A 6 -5.78 7.35 -9.23
CA GLY A 6 -6.46 6.44 -10.18
C GLY A 6 -7.72 7.00 -10.83
N ASN A 7 -7.94 8.30 -10.76
CA ASN A 7 -9.15 8.95 -11.29
C ASN A 7 -9.04 9.25 -12.80
N VAL A 8 -8.69 8.24 -13.60
CA VAL A 8 -8.46 8.37 -15.05
C VAL A 8 -9.71 8.90 -15.76
N ALA A 9 -10.89 8.35 -15.46
CA ALA A 9 -12.15 8.76 -16.08
C ALA A 9 -12.51 10.24 -15.83
N GLU A 10 -12.29 10.74 -14.61
CA GLU A 10 -12.53 12.14 -14.25
C GLU A 10 -11.64 13.08 -15.07
N ILE A 11 -10.37 12.72 -15.25
CA ILE A 11 -9.37 13.51 -15.97
C ILE A 11 -9.58 13.46 -17.48
N CYS A 12 -9.96 12.29 -18.02
CA CYS A 12 -10.38 12.15 -19.41
C CYS A 12 -11.54 13.10 -19.74
N LYS A 13 -12.56 13.15 -18.86
CA LYS A 13 -13.68 14.08 -18.99
C LYS A 13 -13.25 15.55 -18.88
N LYS A 14 -12.40 15.88 -17.90
CA LYS A 14 -11.97 17.27 -17.64
C LYS A 14 -11.17 17.88 -18.80
N TYR A 15 -10.30 17.10 -19.43
CA TYR A 15 -9.38 17.59 -20.47
C TYR A 15 -9.67 17.03 -21.88
N ASN A 16 -10.82 16.38 -22.06
CA ASN A 16 -11.23 15.77 -23.33
C ASN A 16 -10.18 14.80 -23.90
N LEU A 17 -9.63 13.95 -23.05
CA LEU A 17 -8.63 12.94 -23.42
C LEU A 17 -9.30 11.58 -23.63
N LYS A 18 -8.74 10.77 -24.53
CA LYS A 18 -9.09 9.35 -24.65
C LYS A 18 -8.43 8.58 -23.50
N GLU A 19 -9.12 7.58 -22.95
CA GLU A 19 -8.62 6.78 -21.83
C GLU A 19 -7.28 6.09 -22.16
N ASP A 20 -7.16 5.52 -23.37
CA ASP A 20 -5.93 4.87 -23.85
C ASP A 20 -4.75 5.83 -24.04
N ALA A 21 -4.99 7.15 -24.05
CA ALA A 21 -3.95 8.17 -24.13
C ALA A 21 -3.42 8.59 -22.75
N VAL A 22 -4.04 8.13 -21.65
CA VAL A 22 -3.64 8.48 -20.29
C VAL A 22 -2.73 7.42 -19.70
N ILE A 23 -1.59 7.85 -19.18
CA ILE A 23 -0.68 6.99 -18.42
C ILE A 23 -0.80 7.35 -16.93
N ASP A 24 -1.28 6.39 -16.15
CA ASP A 24 -1.52 6.58 -14.72
C ASP A 24 -0.27 6.27 -13.87
N PHE A 25 0.45 7.31 -13.46
CA PHE A 25 1.52 7.27 -12.47
C PHE A 25 1.03 7.49 -11.03
N SER A 26 -0.27 7.73 -10.83
CA SER A 26 -0.83 8.05 -9.51
C SER A 26 -1.19 6.80 -8.72
N THR A 27 -1.41 5.66 -9.39
CA THR A 27 -1.64 4.36 -8.76
C THR A 27 -0.39 3.48 -8.81
N ASN A 28 -0.09 2.84 -7.68
CA ASN A 28 1.13 2.06 -7.50
C ASN A 28 0.90 0.60 -7.88
N VAL A 29 0.45 0.35 -9.12
CA VAL A 29 0.16 -0.99 -9.63
C VAL A 29 1.37 -1.53 -10.39
N ASN A 30 1.59 -2.85 -10.35
CA ASN A 30 2.68 -3.48 -11.09
C ASN A 30 2.56 -3.20 -12.61
N PRO A 31 3.56 -2.55 -13.24
CA PRO A 31 3.53 -2.21 -14.67
C PRO A 31 3.69 -3.42 -15.60
N LEU A 32 4.05 -4.61 -15.06
CA LEU A 32 4.08 -5.85 -15.83
C LEU A 32 2.68 -6.46 -16.04
N GLY A 33 1.63 -5.79 -15.59
CA GLY A 33 0.26 -6.29 -15.59
C GLY A 33 0.07 -7.36 -14.52
N PHE A 34 -0.77 -8.36 -14.81
CA PHE A 34 -1.07 -9.48 -13.91
C PHE A 34 -0.49 -10.80 -14.43
N PRO A 35 -0.31 -11.82 -13.57
CA PRO A 35 0.19 -13.13 -13.97
C PRO A 35 -0.62 -13.76 -15.11
N LYS A 36 0.04 -14.45 -16.05
CA LYS A 36 -0.64 -15.14 -17.16
C LYS A 36 -1.65 -16.19 -16.68
N GLY A 37 -1.36 -16.83 -15.54
CA GLY A 37 -2.28 -17.77 -14.89
C GLY A 37 -3.62 -17.12 -14.51
N VAL A 38 -3.62 -15.86 -14.08
CA VAL A 38 -4.85 -15.11 -13.81
C VAL A 38 -5.63 -14.85 -15.10
N GLN A 39 -4.95 -14.53 -16.21
CA GLN A 39 -5.63 -14.34 -17.50
C GLN A 39 -6.34 -15.61 -17.97
N ALA A 40 -5.64 -16.75 -17.93
CA ALA A 40 -6.20 -18.04 -18.31
C ALA A 40 -7.38 -18.42 -17.40
N LEU A 41 -7.25 -18.14 -16.09
CA LEU A 41 -8.30 -18.36 -15.11
C LEU A 41 -9.55 -17.55 -15.41
N LEU A 42 -9.42 -16.25 -15.69
CA LEU A 42 -10.58 -15.39 -15.98
C LEU A 42 -11.33 -15.86 -17.23
N ARG A 43 -10.62 -16.31 -18.28
CA ARG A 43 -11.26 -16.85 -19.49
C ARG A 43 -11.99 -18.16 -19.23
N LYS A 44 -11.42 -19.05 -18.40
CA LYS A 44 -11.98 -20.39 -18.15
C LYS A 44 -13.09 -20.38 -17.10
N GLU A 45 -12.97 -19.52 -16.10
CA GLU A 45 -13.76 -19.59 -14.87
C GLU A 45 -14.68 -18.36 -14.70
N GLY A 46 -14.72 -17.44 -15.67
CA GLY A 46 -15.53 -16.22 -15.64
C GLY A 46 -17.01 -16.50 -15.38
N ASP A 47 -17.57 -17.57 -15.94
CA ASP A 47 -18.99 -17.92 -15.78
C ASP A 47 -19.35 -18.39 -14.37
N LYS A 48 -18.37 -18.70 -13.52
CA LYS A 48 -18.63 -19.13 -12.13
C LYS A 48 -19.13 -18.00 -11.22
N ILE A 49 -19.17 -16.76 -11.69
CA ILE A 49 -19.75 -15.62 -10.95
C ILE A 49 -21.23 -15.83 -10.58
N VAL A 50 -21.94 -16.74 -11.24
CA VAL A 50 -23.32 -17.12 -10.89
C VAL A 50 -23.43 -17.86 -9.55
N ARG A 51 -22.30 -18.24 -8.92
CA ARG A 51 -22.25 -18.95 -7.64
C ARG A 51 -21.67 -18.07 -6.55
N TYR A 52 -22.20 -18.22 -5.33
CA TYR A 52 -21.58 -17.62 -4.15
C TYR A 52 -20.16 -18.17 -3.93
N PRO A 53 -19.21 -17.32 -3.51
CA PRO A 53 -17.86 -17.77 -3.18
C PRO A 53 -17.84 -18.57 -1.87
N ASP A 54 -16.74 -19.30 -1.64
CA ASP A 54 -16.45 -19.85 -0.31
C ASP A 54 -16.25 -18.68 0.68
N THR A 55 -17.11 -18.60 1.70
CA THR A 55 -17.06 -17.54 2.72
C THR A 55 -15.73 -17.51 3.48
N ASN A 56 -15.08 -18.67 3.60
CA ASN A 56 -13.83 -18.84 4.34
C ASN A 56 -12.58 -18.69 3.47
N SER A 57 -12.72 -18.61 2.14
CA SER A 57 -11.59 -18.59 1.20
C SER A 57 -10.58 -19.73 1.48
N THR A 58 -11.09 -20.93 1.75
CA THR A 58 -10.35 -22.08 2.32
C THR A 58 -9.13 -22.45 1.48
N GLU A 59 -9.33 -22.66 0.18
CA GLU A 59 -8.24 -23.02 -0.74
C GLU A 59 -7.19 -21.90 -0.84
N LEU A 60 -7.61 -20.63 -0.89
CA LEU A 60 -6.68 -19.50 -0.92
C LEU A 60 -5.88 -19.40 0.39
N LYS A 61 -6.52 -19.58 1.56
CA LYS A 61 -5.81 -19.57 2.86
C LYS A 61 -4.76 -20.67 2.92
N LYS A 62 -5.08 -21.88 2.45
CA LYS A 62 -4.14 -23.00 2.38
C LYS A 62 -2.90 -22.64 1.57
N GLU A 63 -3.08 -22.05 0.39
CA GLU A 63 -1.94 -21.69 -0.47
C GLU A 63 -1.10 -20.54 0.10
N ILE A 64 -1.74 -19.55 0.74
CA ILE A 64 -1.02 -18.49 1.48
C ILE A 64 -0.25 -19.10 2.67
N ALA A 65 -0.89 -19.99 3.42
CA ALA A 65 -0.31 -20.67 4.58
C ALA A 65 0.93 -21.49 4.20
N THR A 66 0.82 -22.30 3.14
CA THR A 66 1.95 -23.08 2.60
C THR A 66 3.08 -22.16 2.16
N ARG A 67 2.79 -21.08 1.43
CA ARG A 67 3.82 -20.13 0.96
C ARG A 67 4.57 -19.43 2.11
N LEU A 68 3.85 -19.08 3.17
CA LEU A 68 4.39 -18.32 4.30
C LEU A 68 4.92 -19.22 5.42
N ASP A 69 4.78 -20.53 5.30
CA ASP A 69 5.03 -21.51 6.37
C ASP A 69 4.31 -21.12 7.69
N ILE A 70 3.00 -20.89 7.63
CA ILE A 70 2.16 -20.55 8.80
C ILE A 70 0.90 -21.39 8.83
N SER A 71 0.16 -21.37 9.94
CA SER A 71 -1.12 -22.05 10.04
C SER A 71 -2.21 -21.28 9.30
N GLU A 72 -3.09 -21.97 8.58
CA GLU A 72 -4.29 -21.37 7.96
C GLU A 72 -5.17 -20.61 8.98
N LYS A 73 -5.19 -21.06 10.24
CA LYS A 73 -5.92 -20.42 11.34
C LYS A 73 -5.38 -19.04 11.72
N THR A 74 -4.21 -18.67 11.19
CA THR A 74 -3.60 -17.35 11.41
C THR A 74 -3.90 -16.36 10.28
N ILE A 75 -4.72 -16.74 9.29
CA ILE A 75 -4.99 -15.94 8.10
C ILE A 75 -6.48 -15.60 8.01
N LEU A 76 -6.79 -14.34 7.71
CA LEU A 76 -8.12 -13.90 7.28
C LEU A 76 -8.01 -13.17 5.94
N VAL A 77 -8.73 -13.64 4.93
CA VAL A 77 -8.80 -13.02 3.60
C VAL A 77 -9.86 -11.92 3.61
N GLY A 78 -9.58 -10.80 2.94
CA GLY A 78 -10.51 -9.68 2.82
C GLY A 78 -10.60 -9.10 1.41
N ASN A 79 -11.65 -8.31 1.18
CA ASN A 79 -11.99 -7.63 -0.07
C ASN A 79 -11.05 -6.44 -0.34
N GLY A 80 -9.77 -6.76 -0.55
CA GLY A 80 -8.66 -5.81 -0.47
C GLY A 80 -8.22 -5.56 0.98
N SER A 81 -7.01 -5.04 1.15
CA SER A 81 -6.48 -4.68 2.47
C SER A 81 -7.33 -3.62 3.19
N THR A 82 -8.03 -2.78 2.43
CA THR A 82 -8.91 -1.73 2.97
C THR A 82 -10.04 -2.30 3.83
N GLU A 83 -10.71 -3.37 3.42
CA GLU A 83 -11.77 -3.99 4.26
C GLU A 83 -11.22 -4.36 5.64
N LEU A 84 -10.04 -4.98 5.67
CA LEU A 84 -9.39 -5.42 6.90
C LEU A 84 -8.98 -4.25 7.78
N ILE A 85 -8.48 -3.15 7.20
CA ILE A 85 -8.18 -1.89 7.91
C ILE A 85 -9.43 -1.36 8.62
N TYR A 86 -10.61 -1.45 7.99
CA TYR A 86 -11.87 -0.99 8.59
C TYR A 86 -12.47 -1.99 9.59
N LEU A 87 -12.22 -3.28 9.44
CA LEU A 87 -12.73 -4.30 10.36
C LEU A 87 -12.00 -4.29 11.71
N ILE A 88 -10.67 -4.10 11.72
CA ILE A 88 -9.86 -4.09 12.95
C ILE A 88 -10.44 -3.13 14.00
N PRO A 89 -10.61 -1.82 13.75
CA PRO A 89 -11.09 -0.91 14.77
C PRO A 89 -12.56 -1.15 15.16
N ARG A 90 -13.41 -1.67 14.26
CA ARG A 90 -14.79 -2.08 14.61
C ARG A 90 -14.82 -3.19 15.67
N VAL A 91 -13.86 -4.10 15.61
CA VAL A 91 -13.74 -5.27 16.51
C VAL A 91 -13.05 -4.92 17.83
N PHE A 92 -12.00 -4.10 17.77
CA PHE A 92 -11.19 -3.77 18.95
C PHE A 92 -11.65 -2.50 19.67
N LYS A 93 -12.37 -1.60 18.99
CA LYS A 93 -12.90 -0.34 19.54
C LYS A 93 -11.87 0.45 20.37
N PRO A 94 -10.68 0.75 19.81
CA PRO A 94 -9.63 1.45 20.55
C PRO A 94 -10.09 2.85 20.96
N LEU A 95 -9.77 3.27 22.19
CA LEU A 95 -10.01 4.61 22.69
C LEU A 95 -8.91 5.58 22.24
N CYS A 96 -7.66 5.10 22.16
CA CYS A 96 -6.51 5.88 21.71
C CYS A 96 -5.69 5.14 20.64
N ALA A 97 -5.39 5.81 19.53
CA ALA A 97 -4.58 5.25 18.45
C ALA A 97 -3.40 6.16 18.12
N LEU A 98 -2.26 5.55 17.77
CA LEU A 98 -1.04 6.23 17.36
C LEU A 98 -0.75 5.97 15.88
N ILE A 99 -0.53 7.03 15.11
CA ILE A 99 -0.29 6.96 13.66
C ILE A 99 0.88 7.89 13.29
N PRO A 100 2.02 7.37 12.81
CA PRO A 100 3.06 8.19 12.19
C PRO A 100 2.55 8.82 10.89
N ILE A 101 2.81 10.11 10.67
CA ILE A 101 2.35 10.85 9.48
C ILE A 101 3.54 11.53 8.80
N PRO A 102 3.58 11.60 7.46
CA PRO A 102 2.54 11.24 6.51
C PRO A 102 2.42 9.71 6.33
N THR A 103 1.19 9.21 6.28
CA THR A 103 0.92 7.81 5.95
C THR A 103 -0.44 7.64 5.28
N PHE A 104 -0.83 6.41 4.95
CA PHE A 104 -2.10 6.10 4.31
C PHE A 104 -3.31 6.53 5.16
N ILE A 105 -4.16 7.40 4.59
CA ILE A 105 -5.23 8.09 5.32
C ILE A 105 -6.36 7.18 5.83
N GLU A 106 -6.48 5.97 5.28
CA GLU A 106 -7.55 5.06 5.66
C GLU A 106 -7.40 4.53 7.09
N TYR A 107 -6.19 4.54 7.68
CA TYR A 107 -6.03 4.20 9.10
C TYR A 107 -6.79 5.21 9.98
N GLU A 108 -6.54 6.52 9.78
CA GLU A 108 -7.25 7.58 10.48
C GLU A 108 -8.76 7.48 10.24
N LYS A 109 -9.18 7.38 8.97
CA LYS A 109 -10.61 7.32 8.62
C LYS A 109 -11.35 6.13 9.23
N SER A 110 -10.68 4.97 9.33
CA SER A 110 -11.29 3.78 9.94
C SER A 110 -11.59 3.96 11.44
N LEU A 111 -10.91 4.89 12.10
CA LEU A 111 -11.01 5.15 13.53
C LEU A 111 -11.97 6.32 13.86
N LEU A 112 -12.15 7.28 12.94
CA LEU A 112 -13.01 8.45 13.15
C LEU A 112 -14.46 8.11 13.57
N PRO A 113 -15.17 7.14 12.95
CA PRO A 113 -16.53 6.80 13.34
C PRO A 113 -16.66 6.29 14.79
N LEU A 114 -15.56 5.79 15.36
CA LEU A 114 -15.51 5.27 16.73
C LEU A 114 -15.18 6.35 17.77
N LYS A 115 -14.98 7.61 17.34
CA LYS A 115 -14.51 8.72 18.19
C LYS A 115 -13.20 8.39 18.92
N CYS A 116 -12.36 7.55 18.31
CA CYS A 116 -11.03 7.22 18.82
C CYS A 116 -10.17 8.48 18.88
N LYS A 117 -9.47 8.70 20.00
CA LYS A 117 -8.51 9.79 20.15
C LYS A 117 -7.25 9.47 19.35
N LEU A 118 -7.06 10.21 18.27
CA LEU A 118 -5.91 10.04 17.38
C LEU A 118 -4.72 10.86 17.85
N ARG A 119 -3.57 10.20 18.00
CA ARG A 119 -2.28 10.84 18.23
C ARG A 119 -1.40 10.62 17.00
N TYR A 120 -0.83 11.71 16.51
CA TYR A 120 0.06 11.68 15.36
C TYR A 120 1.52 11.83 15.79
N ILE A 121 2.43 11.16 15.07
CA ILE A 121 3.88 11.41 15.13
C ILE A 121 4.29 11.98 13.78
N PRO A 122 4.56 13.29 13.67
CA PRO A 122 5.09 13.88 12.46
C PRO A 122 6.48 13.33 12.13
N LEU A 123 6.61 12.66 10.99
CA LEU A 123 7.87 12.22 10.44
C LEU A 123 8.55 13.41 9.78
N LYS A 124 9.83 13.59 10.10
CA LYS A 124 10.60 14.77 9.73
C LYS A 124 11.22 14.63 8.34
N GLU A 125 11.16 15.67 7.52
CA GLU A 125 11.73 15.65 6.17
C GLU A 125 13.26 15.56 6.21
N GLU A 126 13.88 16.24 7.17
CA GLU A 126 15.33 16.24 7.42
C GLU A 126 15.86 14.85 7.80
N GLU A 127 15.01 13.99 8.35
CA GLU A 127 15.29 12.59 8.65
C GLU A 127 14.79 11.65 7.52
N ASN A 128 14.53 12.20 6.33
CA ASN A 128 13.98 11.49 5.16
C ASN A 128 12.66 10.75 5.45
N PHE A 129 11.83 11.31 6.34
CA PHE A 129 10.57 10.71 6.79
C PHE A 129 10.72 9.30 7.38
N ARG A 130 11.87 8.99 7.97
CA ARG A 130 12.08 7.72 8.66
C ARG A 130 11.26 7.68 9.95
N VAL A 131 10.65 6.52 10.23
CA VAL A 131 9.97 6.28 11.50
C VAL A 131 11.01 6.06 12.60
N ASP A 132 10.94 6.86 13.67
CA ASP A 132 11.66 6.56 14.91
C ASP A 132 10.82 5.63 15.80
N SER A 133 11.22 4.37 15.88
CA SER A 133 10.56 3.38 16.74
C SER A 133 10.63 3.74 18.22
N ASN A 134 11.64 4.47 18.68
CA ASN A 134 11.78 4.89 20.08
C ASN A 134 10.75 5.97 20.46
N GLU A 135 10.45 6.90 19.55
CA GLU A 135 9.38 7.86 19.76
C GLU A 135 8.03 7.16 19.92
N ILE A 136 7.75 6.15 19.10
CA ILE A 136 6.55 5.32 19.24
C ILE A 136 6.54 4.64 20.61
N ILE A 137 7.66 4.00 21.00
CA ILE A 137 7.79 3.24 22.25
C ILE A 137 7.48 4.10 23.48
N LYS A 138 7.94 5.36 23.51
CA LYS A 138 7.67 6.31 24.61
C LYS A 138 6.17 6.56 24.80
N LEU A 139 5.38 6.47 23.74
CA LEU A 139 3.95 6.81 23.75
C LEU A 139 3.03 5.60 24.00
N LEU A 140 3.53 4.38 23.82
CA LEU A 140 2.78 3.13 23.99
C LEU A 140 1.93 3.04 25.27
N PRO A 141 2.39 3.49 26.46
CA PRO A 141 1.57 3.35 27.69
C PRO A 141 0.21 4.06 27.64
N LYS A 142 -0.02 4.95 26.68
CA LYS A 142 -1.27 5.71 26.51
C LYS A 142 -2.09 5.26 25.29
N MET A 143 -1.67 4.19 24.59
CA MET A 143 -2.19 3.81 23.28
C MET A 143 -2.74 2.39 23.31
N ASP A 144 -3.94 2.21 22.74
CA ASP A 144 -4.56 0.90 22.56
C ASP A 144 -4.07 0.24 21.26
N VAL A 145 -3.80 1.04 20.24
CA VAL A 145 -3.32 0.57 18.93
C VAL A 145 -2.29 1.52 18.31
N VAL A 146 -1.29 0.94 17.65
CA VAL A 146 -0.35 1.65 16.76
C VAL A 146 -0.53 1.12 15.33
N TYR A 147 -0.70 2.02 14.37
CA TYR A 147 -0.63 1.69 12.95
C TYR A 147 0.75 2.04 12.40
N LEU A 148 1.43 1.07 11.79
CA LEU A 148 2.72 1.26 11.15
C LEU A 148 2.64 0.76 9.70
N CYS A 149 2.84 1.64 8.73
CA CYS A 149 2.93 1.25 7.32
C CYS A 149 4.40 0.99 6.97
N ASN A 150 4.74 -0.23 6.55
CA ASN A 150 6.11 -0.63 6.28
C ASN A 150 6.24 -1.53 5.04
N PRO A 151 6.88 -1.09 3.94
CA PRO A 151 7.34 0.28 3.70
C PRO A 151 6.21 1.31 3.68
N ASN A 152 6.50 2.55 4.10
CA ASN A 152 5.48 3.57 4.28
C ASN A 152 4.92 4.11 2.94
N ASN A 153 3.65 4.51 2.94
CA ASN A 153 2.98 5.20 1.83
C ASN A 153 2.56 6.60 2.32
N PRO A 154 3.15 7.71 1.82
CA PRO A 154 3.66 7.86 0.45
C PRO A 154 5.18 7.84 0.31
N THR A 155 5.94 7.73 1.40
CA THR A 155 7.39 8.00 1.39
C THR A 155 8.22 6.88 0.76
N GLY A 156 7.72 5.64 0.81
CA GLY A 156 8.44 4.45 0.32
C GLY A 156 9.52 3.94 1.28
N VAL A 157 9.67 4.57 2.45
CA VAL A 157 10.69 4.26 3.44
C VAL A 157 10.38 2.93 4.14
N LEU A 158 11.36 2.04 4.17
CA LEU A 158 11.32 0.76 4.86
C LEU A 158 12.08 0.86 6.20
N LEU A 159 11.39 0.55 7.28
CA LEU A 159 11.99 0.33 8.59
C LEU A 159 12.49 -1.11 8.67
N PRO A 160 13.73 -1.35 9.14
CA PRO A 160 14.27 -2.71 9.29
C PRO A 160 13.41 -3.58 10.21
N LYS A 161 13.32 -4.86 9.87
CA LYS A 161 12.59 -5.88 10.63
C LYS A 161 12.97 -5.91 12.11
N SER A 162 14.25 -5.73 12.42
CA SER A 162 14.76 -5.72 13.79
C SER A 162 14.13 -4.60 14.63
N GLU A 163 13.98 -3.39 14.07
CA GLU A 163 13.37 -2.24 14.73
C GLU A 163 11.86 -2.40 14.86
N VAL A 164 11.18 -2.91 13.83
CA VAL A 164 9.75 -3.24 13.89
C VAL A 164 9.50 -4.29 14.98
N ASN A 165 10.33 -5.35 15.02
CA ASN A 165 10.26 -6.38 16.04
C ASN A 165 10.48 -5.81 17.45
N HIS A 166 11.46 -4.92 17.63
CA HIS A 166 11.70 -4.26 18.91
C HIS A 166 10.47 -3.50 19.40
N LEU A 167 9.84 -2.73 18.51
CA LEU A 167 8.58 -2.03 18.79
C LEU A 167 7.47 -3.02 19.20
N ILE A 168 7.28 -4.11 18.45
CA ILE A 168 6.23 -5.11 18.74
C ILE A 168 6.42 -5.70 20.15
N VAL A 169 7.65 -6.07 20.53
CA VAL A 169 7.95 -6.61 21.87
C VAL A 169 7.63 -5.60 22.97
N LYS A 170 7.98 -4.32 22.76
CA LYS A 170 7.71 -3.27 23.75
C LYS A 170 6.21 -2.99 23.86
N ALA A 171 5.48 -3.00 22.75
CA ALA A 171 4.02 -2.85 22.72
C ALA A 171 3.30 -4.00 23.42
N GLU A 172 3.80 -5.23 23.28
CA GLU A 172 3.22 -6.41 23.93
C GLU A 172 3.23 -6.27 25.46
N LYS A 173 4.34 -5.77 26.03
CA LYS A 173 4.48 -5.47 27.46
C LYS A 173 3.51 -4.40 27.96
N ARG A 174 2.99 -3.56 27.06
CA ARG A 174 2.03 -2.49 27.36
C ARG A 174 0.59 -2.83 26.95
N ARG A 175 0.36 -4.06 26.46
CA ARG A 175 -0.95 -4.52 25.93
C ARG A 175 -1.47 -3.65 24.77
N THR A 176 -0.56 -2.99 24.05
CA THR A 176 -0.89 -2.19 22.87
C THR A 176 -0.88 -3.08 21.63
N LEU A 177 -1.96 -3.03 20.84
CA LEU A 177 -2.05 -3.71 19.54
C LEU A 177 -1.14 -3.00 18.52
N VAL A 178 -0.39 -3.76 17.73
CA VAL A 178 0.42 -3.23 16.62
C VAL A 178 -0.15 -3.77 15.31
N VAL A 179 -0.60 -2.86 14.45
CA VAL A 179 -1.06 -3.15 13.09
C VAL A 179 0.05 -2.72 12.14
N VAL A 180 0.71 -3.69 11.50
CA VAL A 180 1.74 -3.44 10.49
C VAL A 180 1.13 -3.64 9.10
N ASP A 181 1.00 -2.56 8.32
CA ASP A 181 0.57 -2.64 6.93
C ASP A 181 1.79 -2.88 6.03
N GLU A 182 1.87 -4.11 5.50
CA GLU A 182 2.88 -4.62 4.57
C GLU A 182 2.35 -4.68 3.12
N ALA A 183 1.39 -3.84 2.73
CA ALA A 183 0.79 -3.85 1.39
C ALA A 183 1.79 -3.66 0.23
N PHE A 184 2.98 -3.10 0.51
CA PHE A 184 4.07 -2.95 -0.47
C PHE A 184 5.31 -3.78 -0.14
N MET A 185 5.29 -4.62 0.91
CA MET A 185 6.44 -5.40 1.35
C MET A 185 6.93 -6.41 0.30
N ASP A 186 6.06 -6.86 -0.61
CA ASP A 186 6.47 -7.78 -1.69
C ASP A 186 7.45 -7.14 -2.69
N PHE A 187 7.53 -5.81 -2.75
CA PHE A 187 8.54 -5.08 -3.55
C PHE A 187 9.85 -4.86 -2.80
N ALA A 188 9.85 -5.03 -1.49
CA ALA A 188 11.02 -4.85 -0.64
C ALA A 188 11.77 -6.16 -0.43
N ASP A 189 13.03 -6.03 0.01
CA ASP A 189 13.83 -7.16 0.46
C ASP A 189 13.27 -7.74 1.77
N ASN A 190 13.70 -8.94 2.15
CA ASN A 190 13.11 -9.85 3.14
C ASN A 190 12.96 -9.31 4.59
N GLU A 191 12.18 -8.24 4.78
CA GLU A 191 12.03 -7.46 6.01
C GLU A 191 10.64 -7.63 6.65
N SER A 192 9.84 -8.57 6.16
CA SER A 192 8.50 -8.85 6.70
C SER A 192 8.55 -9.38 8.14
N VAL A 193 7.60 -8.92 8.95
CA VAL A 193 7.37 -9.36 10.34
C VAL A 193 6.28 -10.42 10.46
N ILE A 194 5.73 -10.93 9.36
CA ILE A 194 4.71 -12.00 9.37
C ILE A 194 5.13 -13.19 10.24
N ALA A 195 6.38 -13.61 10.18
CA ALA A 195 6.87 -14.74 10.97
C ALA A 195 6.72 -14.53 12.51
N GLU A 196 6.67 -13.28 12.97
CA GLU A 196 6.49 -12.97 14.40
C GLU A 196 5.07 -13.25 14.90
N VAL A 197 4.06 -13.36 14.03
CA VAL A 197 2.66 -13.61 14.44
C VAL A 197 2.51 -14.92 15.22
N LYS A 198 3.42 -15.90 14.99
CA LYS A 198 3.48 -17.15 15.76
C LYS A 198 3.81 -16.91 17.24
N ARG A 199 4.54 -15.83 17.56
CA ARG A 199 5.05 -15.51 18.90
C ARG A 199 4.32 -14.35 19.58
N ARG A 200 3.71 -13.45 18.81
CA ARG A 200 3.20 -12.16 19.31
C ARG A 200 1.69 -12.14 19.37
N LYS A 201 1.16 -11.91 20.57
CA LYS A 201 -0.31 -11.89 20.81
C LYS A 201 -0.96 -10.56 20.45
N ASN A 202 -0.16 -9.52 20.21
CA ASN A 202 -0.60 -8.16 19.94
C ASN A 202 -0.26 -7.68 18.51
N LEU A 203 0.07 -8.58 17.57
CA LEU A 203 0.48 -8.21 16.22
C LEU A 203 -0.57 -8.59 15.19
N ILE A 204 -0.94 -7.65 14.32
CA ILE A 204 -1.67 -7.89 13.07
C ILE A 204 -0.79 -7.40 11.93
N VAL A 205 -0.55 -8.25 10.92
CA VAL A 205 0.12 -7.85 9.69
C VAL A 205 -0.89 -7.86 8.55
N ILE A 206 -0.98 -6.76 7.79
CA ILE A 206 -1.89 -6.64 6.64
C ILE A 206 -1.07 -6.76 5.35
N LYS A 207 -1.56 -7.54 4.40
CA LYS A 207 -0.96 -7.75 3.08
C LYS A 207 -1.99 -7.46 1.99
N SER A 208 -1.49 -7.09 0.82
CA SER A 208 -2.33 -6.79 -0.33
C SER A 208 -1.81 -7.49 -1.58
N LEU A 209 -2.69 -8.24 -2.25
CA LEU A 209 -2.32 -8.87 -3.54
C LEU A 209 -2.53 -7.92 -4.72
N THR A 210 -3.35 -6.87 -4.54
CA THR A 210 -3.72 -5.97 -5.64
C THR A 210 -2.55 -5.26 -6.32
N LYS A 211 -1.58 -4.76 -5.56
CA LYS A 211 -0.53 -3.86 -6.07
C LYS A 211 0.55 -4.66 -6.77
N PHE A 212 1.13 -5.63 -6.05
CA PHE A 212 2.22 -6.46 -6.55
C PHE A 212 1.79 -7.37 -7.71
N PHE A 213 0.58 -7.95 -7.68
CA PHE A 213 0.11 -8.84 -8.74
C PHE A 213 -0.73 -8.16 -9.83
N GLY A 214 -0.81 -6.83 -9.84
CA GLY A 214 -1.48 -6.10 -10.93
C GLY A 214 -2.99 -6.35 -11.05
N ILE A 215 -3.66 -6.69 -9.94
CA ILE A 215 -5.10 -7.02 -9.91
C ILE A 215 -5.92 -6.09 -8.99
N PRO A 216 -5.78 -4.75 -9.08
CA PRO A 216 -6.52 -3.84 -8.20
C PRO A 216 -8.03 -3.91 -8.38
N GLY A 217 -8.54 -4.23 -9.57
CA GLY A 217 -9.98 -4.38 -9.83
C GLY A 217 -10.61 -5.60 -9.16
N LEU A 218 -9.84 -6.66 -8.88
CA LEU A 218 -10.36 -7.86 -8.22
C LEU A 218 -10.55 -7.71 -6.71
N ARG A 219 -9.92 -6.69 -6.10
CA ARG A 219 -10.01 -6.38 -4.66
C ARG A 219 -9.61 -7.54 -3.74
N LEU A 220 -8.31 -7.75 -3.54
CA LEU A 220 -7.82 -8.87 -2.72
C LEU A 220 -6.68 -8.50 -1.77
N GLY A 221 -6.85 -8.85 -0.50
CA GLY A 221 -5.85 -8.75 0.56
C GLY A 221 -6.08 -9.80 1.64
N TYR A 222 -5.19 -9.86 2.60
CA TYR A 222 -5.32 -10.72 3.76
C TYR A 222 -4.64 -10.08 4.97
N LEU A 223 -5.06 -10.46 6.18
CA LEU A 223 -4.30 -10.20 7.39
C LEU A 223 -3.75 -11.51 7.94
N VAL A 224 -2.65 -11.40 8.66
CA VAL A 224 -2.06 -12.47 9.43
C VAL A 224 -1.94 -12.03 10.89
N SER A 225 -2.42 -12.87 11.81
CA SER A 225 -2.29 -12.64 13.25
C SER A 225 -2.37 -13.97 13.99
N ASN A 226 -2.22 -13.97 15.32
CA ASN A 226 -2.51 -15.18 16.09
C ASN A 226 -3.98 -15.58 15.92
N SER A 227 -4.26 -16.88 16.07
CA SER A 227 -5.59 -17.45 15.79
C SER A 227 -6.72 -16.83 16.60
N ARG A 228 -6.47 -16.36 17.83
CA ARG A 228 -7.50 -15.71 18.66
C ARG A 228 -7.93 -14.36 18.08
N ILE A 229 -6.97 -13.57 17.57
CA ILE A 229 -7.29 -12.31 16.89
C ILE A 229 -8.02 -12.57 15.59
N VAL A 230 -7.52 -13.52 14.78
CA VAL A 230 -8.13 -13.89 13.50
C VAL A 230 -9.58 -14.33 13.70
N ASP A 231 -9.82 -15.21 14.65
CA ASP A 231 -11.15 -15.71 15.01
C ASP A 231 -12.07 -14.58 15.49
N LYS A 232 -11.57 -13.69 16.35
CA LYS A 232 -12.35 -12.54 16.81
C LYS A 232 -12.78 -11.62 15.65
N ILE A 233 -11.89 -11.36 14.70
CA ILE A 233 -12.19 -10.51 13.53
C ILE A 233 -13.12 -11.24 12.56
N SER A 234 -12.93 -12.53 12.31
CA SER A 234 -13.76 -13.29 11.35
C SER A 234 -15.23 -13.33 11.76
N HIS A 235 -15.55 -13.38 13.06
CA HIS A 235 -16.93 -13.33 13.56
C HIS A 235 -17.65 -12.00 13.29
N HIS A 236 -16.92 -10.92 13.01
CA HIS A 236 -17.48 -9.61 12.69
C HIS A 236 -17.40 -9.27 11.20
N LYS A 237 -16.74 -10.13 10.41
CA LYS A 237 -16.58 -9.94 8.99
C LYS A 237 -17.86 -10.39 8.29
N GLU A 238 -18.35 -9.56 7.38
CA GLU A 238 -19.50 -9.91 6.54
C GLU A 238 -19.18 -11.14 5.66
N PRO A 239 -20.14 -12.06 5.46
CA PRO A 239 -19.95 -13.22 4.60
C PRO A 239 -19.85 -12.81 3.12
N TRP A 240 -19.18 -13.63 2.30
CA TRP A 240 -19.05 -13.47 0.84
C TRP A 240 -18.42 -12.18 0.31
N THR A 241 -17.79 -11.34 1.14
CA THR A 241 -17.22 -10.08 0.64
C THR A 241 -16.06 -10.25 -0.35
N VAL A 242 -15.39 -11.42 -0.33
CA VAL A 242 -14.32 -11.76 -1.28
C VAL A 242 -14.92 -12.56 -2.43
N ASN A 243 -15.01 -11.94 -3.60
CA ASN A 243 -15.60 -12.54 -4.79
C ASN A 243 -14.81 -13.78 -5.28
N ILE A 244 -15.51 -14.69 -5.99
CA ILE A 244 -14.97 -15.98 -6.42
C ILE A 244 -13.74 -15.83 -7.34
N LEU A 245 -13.75 -14.85 -8.24
CA LEU A 245 -12.64 -14.62 -9.18
C LEU A 245 -11.39 -14.11 -8.45
N ALA A 246 -11.56 -13.28 -7.41
CA ALA A 246 -10.47 -12.83 -6.57
C ALA A 246 -9.83 -13.99 -5.81
N GLN A 247 -10.63 -14.87 -5.20
CA GLN A 247 -10.09 -16.04 -4.49
C GLN A 247 -9.25 -16.93 -5.40
N LYS A 248 -9.78 -17.22 -6.60
CA LYS A 248 -9.14 -18.05 -7.61
C LYS A 248 -7.89 -17.38 -8.22
N ALA A 249 -7.96 -16.09 -8.54
CA ALA A 249 -6.80 -15.32 -8.98
C ALA A 249 -5.71 -15.29 -7.90
N GLY A 250 -6.09 -15.12 -6.62
CA GLY A 250 -5.18 -15.15 -5.49
C GLY A 250 -4.35 -16.42 -5.43
N ILE A 251 -4.98 -17.59 -5.62
CA ILE A 251 -4.31 -18.89 -5.67
C ILE A 251 -3.28 -18.92 -6.80
N SER A 252 -3.65 -18.47 -8.00
CA SER A 252 -2.72 -18.39 -9.13
C SER A 252 -1.55 -17.44 -8.85
N CYS A 253 -1.80 -16.30 -8.21
CA CYS A 253 -0.78 -15.30 -7.90
C CYS A 253 0.26 -15.81 -6.91
N VAL A 254 -0.17 -16.42 -5.79
CA VAL A 254 0.76 -16.87 -4.74
C VAL A 254 1.66 -18.03 -5.18
N LYS A 255 1.24 -18.78 -6.21
CA LYS A 255 2.02 -19.88 -6.82
C LYS A 255 2.99 -19.40 -7.92
N ASP A 256 2.83 -18.21 -8.48
CA ASP A 256 3.62 -17.76 -9.63
C ASP A 256 4.96 -17.14 -9.21
N GLU A 257 5.91 -18.00 -8.82
CA GLU A 257 7.26 -17.59 -8.43
C GLU A 257 8.02 -16.87 -9.55
N LYS A 258 7.78 -17.26 -10.80
CA LYS A 258 8.41 -16.64 -11.98
C LYS A 258 7.97 -15.19 -12.12
N PHE A 259 6.68 -14.91 -11.98
CA PHE A 259 6.16 -13.54 -12.00
C PHE A 259 6.71 -12.70 -10.84
N ILE A 260 6.81 -13.30 -9.64
CA ILE A 260 7.36 -12.63 -8.45
C ILE A 260 8.81 -12.22 -8.68
N MET A 261 9.68 -13.15 -9.09
CA MET A 261 11.09 -12.87 -9.35
C MET A 261 11.27 -11.82 -10.45
N ARG A 262 10.51 -11.95 -11.55
CA ARG A 262 10.54 -10.98 -12.66
C ARG A 262 10.13 -9.59 -12.21
N THR A 263 9.07 -9.49 -11.42
CA THR A 263 8.57 -8.21 -10.87
C THR A 263 9.61 -7.54 -9.98
N LYS A 264 10.20 -8.28 -9.04
CA LYS A 264 11.22 -7.74 -8.14
C LYS A 264 12.41 -7.18 -8.91
N ARG A 265 12.96 -7.95 -9.84
CA ARG A 265 14.08 -7.51 -10.69
C ARG A 265 13.73 -6.27 -11.51
N PHE A 266 12.56 -6.28 -12.16
CA PHE A 266 12.11 -5.18 -13.00
C PHE A 266 11.92 -3.89 -12.19
N ILE A 267 11.21 -3.96 -11.06
CA ILE A 267 10.93 -2.79 -10.22
C ILE A 267 12.22 -2.24 -9.63
N ASP A 268 13.16 -3.07 -9.18
CA ASP A 268 14.43 -2.57 -8.65
C ASP A 268 15.23 -1.79 -9.72
N GLN A 269 15.32 -2.33 -10.93
CA GLN A 269 16.02 -1.69 -12.05
C GLN A 269 15.36 -0.37 -12.47
N GLU A 270 14.04 -0.38 -12.69
CA GLU A 270 13.32 0.81 -13.14
C GLU A 270 13.21 1.88 -12.04
N ARG A 271 13.13 1.49 -10.77
CA ARG A 271 13.14 2.42 -9.64
C ARG A 271 14.45 3.18 -9.54
N LYS A 272 15.59 2.47 -9.62
CA LYS A 272 16.93 3.08 -9.60
C LYS A 272 17.12 4.05 -10.77
N TYR A 273 16.63 3.66 -11.94
CA TYR A 273 16.66 4.54 -13.10
C TYR A 273 15.80 5.80 -12.91
N LEU A 274 14.52 5.61 -12.57
CA LEU A 274 13.58 6.73 -12.43
C LEU A 274 14.04 7.71 -11.34
N LEU A 275 14.55 7.20 -10.23
CA LEU A 275 15.18 8.01 -9.18
C LEU A 275 16.33 8.86 -9.74
N THR A 276 17.24 8.24 -10.51
CA THR A 276 18.40 8.92 -11.10
C THR A 276 17.97 10.03 -12.06
N GLU A 277 17.02 9.76 -12.96
CA GLU A 277 16.55 10.77 -13.92
C GLU A 277 15.76 11.89 -13.26
N LEU A 278 14.90 11.58 -12.29
CA LEU A 278 14.19 12.62 -11.52
C LEU A 278 15.17 13.53 -10.77
N ASN A 279 16.27 12.97 -10.24
CA ASN A 279 17.27 13.73 -9.52
C ASN A 279 18.10 14.68 -10.42
N ARG A 280 18.08 14.47 -11.74
CA ARG A 280 18.72 15.37 -12.72
C ARG A 280 17.84 16.56 -13.09
N LEU A 281 16.53 16.49 -12.83
CA LEU A 281 15.62 17.58 -13.16
C LEU A 281 15.76 18.70 -12.13
N GLN A 282 16.11 19.90 -12.60
CA GLN A 282 16.06 21.09 -11.76
C GLN A 282 14.61 21.31 -11.30
N GLY A 283 14.45 21.61 -10.02
CA GLY A 283 13.15 21.87 -9.43
C GLY A 283 12.47 20.67 -8.77
N LEU A 284 13.11 19.49 -8.76
CA LEU A 284 12.63 18.30 -8.05
C LEU A 284 13.70 17.73 -7.11
N LYS A 285 13.25 17.10 -6.04
CA LYS A 285 14.06 16.28 -5.13
C LYS A 285 13.33 14.96 -4.89
N PRO A 286 13.68 13.86 -5.57
CA PRO A 286 13.11 12.55 -5.29
C PRO A 286 13.73 11.94 -4.02
N TYR A 287 12.98 11.10 -3.32
CA TYR A 287 13.42 10.36 -2.14
C TYR A 287 13.59 8.87 -2.48
N ASN A 288 14.56 8.23 -1.82
CA ASN A 288 14.77 6.79 -1.90
C ASN A 288 13.52 6.02 -1.44
N SER A 289 13.31 4.85 -2.02
CA SER A 289 12.14 4.01 -1.78
C SER A 289 12.48 2.53 -1.91
N SER A 290 11.83 1.71 -1.08
CA SER A 290 11.87 0.25 -1.17
C SER A 290 10.64 -0.33 -1.89
N THR A 291 9.79 0.52 -2.49
CA THR A 291 8.51 0.13 -3.12
C THR A 291 8.52 0.34 -4.63
N ASN A 292 7.37 0.25 -5.30
CA ASN A 292 7.20 0.57 -6.72
C ASN A 292 6.73 2.02 -6.96
N TYR A 293 7.12 2.96 -6.11
CA TYR A 293 6.86 4.39 -6.29
C TYR A 293 7.95 5.22 -5.62
N LEU A 294 8.02 6.49 -6.00
CA LEU A 294 8.93 7.49 -5.42
C LEU A 294 8.12 8.67 -4.89
N LEU A 295 8.48 9.14 -3.70
CA LEU A 295 8.06 10.46 -3.24
C LEU A 295 8.98 11.51 -3.86
N VAL A 296 8.41 12.62 -4.33
CA VAL A 296 9.17 13.71 -4.96
C VAL A 296 8.72 15.04 -4.37
N LYS A 297 9.68 15.80 -3.85
CA LYS A 297 9.47 17.18 -3.43
C LYS A 297 9.71 18.13 -4.60
N ILE A 298 8.80 19.08 -4.77
CA ILE A 298 8.94 20.22 -5.67
C ILE A 298 9.74 21.28 -4.94
N ILE A 299 10.87 21.67 -5.53
CA ILE A 299 11.78 22.70 -5.02
C ILE A 299 11.96 23.76 -6.09
N ARG A 300 12.26 25.01 -5.73
CA ARG A 300 12.79 26.04 -6.66
C ARG A 300 12.03 26.33 -7.97
N SER A 301 10.81 25.80 -8.17
CA SER A 301 10.01 25.99 -9.39
C SER A 301 8.83 26.95 -9.22
N GLY A 302 8.55 27.37 -7.98
CA GLY A 302 7.36 28.19 -7.65
C GLY A 302 6.02 27.43 -7.75
N LEU A 303 6.00 26.20 -8.28
CA LEU A 303 4.80 25.39 -8.40
C LEU A 303 4.36 24.79 -7.05
N SER A 304 3.05 24.60 -6.90
CA SER A 304 2.47 23.68 -5.92
C SER A 304 2.26 22.30 -6.55
N SER A 305 2.10 21.28 -5.73
CA SER A 305 1.82 19.90 -6.12
C SER A 305 0.52 19.78 -6.90
N GLY A 306 -0.50 20.53 -6.50
CA GLY A 306 -1.76 20.65 -7.23
C GLY A 306 -1.56 21.25 -8.63
N LYS A 307 -0.79 22.33 -8.77
CA LYS A 307 -0.49 22.94 -10.08
C LYS A 307 0.33 22.02 -10.98
N LEU A 308 1.34 21.34 -10.42
CA LEU A 308 2.14 20.35 -11.16
C LEU A 308 1.25 19.20 -11.62
N TYR A 309 0.39 18.68 -10.75
CA TYR A 309 -0.60 17.66 -11.08
C TYR A 309 -1.48 18.09 -12.26
N GLU A 310 -2.06 19.29 -12.24
CA GLU A 310 -2.93 19.77 -13.31
C GLU A 310 -2.18 19.90 -14.64
N LYS A 311 -0.97 20.48 -14.64
CA LYS A 311 -0.14 20.62 -15.84
C LYS A 311 0.26 19.27 -16.43
N MET A 312 0.57 18.27 -15.61
CA MET A 312 0.89 16.92 -16.07
C MET A 312 -0.36 16.17 -16.58
N ALA A 313 -1.49 16.32 -15.89
CA ALA A 313 -2.76 15.70 -16.28
C ALA A 313 -3.26 16.22 -17.64
N GLN A 314 -3.06 17.51 -17.94
CA GLN A 314 -3.33 18.08 -19.28
C GLN A 314 -2.51 17.41 -20.39
N GLN A 315 -1.36 16.82 -20.06
CA GLN A 315 -0.52 16.09 -21.01
C GLN A 315 -0.79 14.58 -21.01
N GLY A 316 -1.87 14.13 -20.37
CA GLY A 316 -2.22 12.71 -20.26
C GLY A 316 -1.36 11.93 -19.26
N LEU A 317 -0.64 12.60 -18.37
CA LEU A 317 0.21 11.95 -17.36
C LEU A 317 -0.32 12.21 -15.95
N LEU A 318 -0.95 11.20 -15.35
CA LEU A 318 -1.58 11.35 -14.04
C LEU A 318 -0.57 11.02 -12.93
N ILE A 319 -0.06 12.03 -12.22
CA ILE A 319 0.75 11.82 -11.00
C ILE A 319 -0.13 11.91 -9.74
N ARG A 320 0.39 11.53 -8.56
CA ARG A 320 -0.35 11.68 -7.31
C ARG A 320 0.05 12.95 -6.57
N ASP A 321 -0.84 13.93 -6.48
CA ASP A 321 -0.69 15.04 -5.53
C ASP A 321 -0.73 14.52 -4.09
N CYS A 322 0.26 14.84 -3.25
CA CYS A 322 0.31 14.37 -1.86
C CYS A 322 -0.39 15.31 -0.86
N HIS A 323 -1.03 16.41 -1.30
CA HIS A 323 -1.67 17.37 -0.39
C HIS A 323 -2.68 16.75 0.60
N SER A 324 -3.39 15.69 0.20
CA SER A 324 -4.35 15.02 1.09
C SER A 324 -3.69 14.14 2.16
N PHE A 325 -2.38 13.92 2.09
CA PHE A 325 -1.65 13.22 3.15
C PHE A 325 -1.33 14.22 4.26
N ARG A 326 -1.80 13.93 5.48
CA ARG A 326 -1.55 14.76 6.65
C ARG A 326 -0.04 15.00 6.83
N GLY A 327 0.36 16.25 6.96
CA GLY A 327 1.76 16.65 7.13
C GLY A 327 2.57 16.86 5.84
N MET A 328 1.99 16.67 4.65
CA MET A 328 2.72 16.85 3.39
C MET A 328 2.68 18.27 2.81
N GLY A 329 1.64 19.06 3.10
CA GLY A 329 1.47 20.37 2.47
C GLY A 329 1.35 20.29 0.94
N ASP A 330 1.75 21.35 0.23
CA ASP A 330 1.52 21.51 -1.21
C ASP A 330 2.79 21.32 -2.06
N LYS A 331 3.86 20.70 -1.53
CA LYS A 331 5.16 20.58 -2.24
C LYS A 331 5.54 19.17 -2.62
N PHE A 332 4.65 18.20 -2.47
CA PHE A 332 5.00 16.82 -2.70
C PHE A 332 4.04 16.14 -3.66
N VAL A 333 4.62 15.32 -4.53
CA VAL A 333 3.91 14.39 -5.39
C VAL A 333 4.49 13.00 -5.22
N ARG A 334 3.69 11.97 -5.50
CA ARG A 334 4.14 10.58 -5.58
C ARG A 334 3.99 10.10 -7.01
N ILE A 335 5.00 9.38 -7.48
CA ILE A 335 5.10 8.88 -8.85
C ILE A 335 5.33 7.38 -8.80
N ALA A 336 4.46 6.60 -9.42
CA ALA A 336 4.64 5.15 -9.57
C ALA A 336 5.84 4.83 -10.47
N VAL A 337 6.53 3.72 -10.20
CA VAL A 337 7.56 3.19 -11.09
C VAL A 337 6.87 2.37 -12.17
N ARG A 338 6.98 2.80 -13.43
CA ARG A 338 6.35 2.14 -14.58
C ARG A 338 7.40 1.58 -15.54
N GLY A 339 7.05 1.28 -16.79
CA GLY A 339 8.01 0.78 -17.78
C GLY A 339 8.90 1.88 -18.36
N ARG A 340 10.09 1.51 -18.85
CA ARG A 340 11.11 2.46 -19.33
C ARG A 340 10.58 3.51 -20.31
N ARG A 341 9.75 3.09 -21.27
CA ARG A 341 9.15 4.01 -22.26
C ARG A 341 8.23 5.05 -21.59
N GLU A 342 7.37 4.61 -20.68
CA GLU A 342 6.47 5.48 -19.92
C GLU A 342 7.27 6.40 -18.98
N ASN A 343 8.27 5.86 -18.28
CA ASN A 343 9.17 6.62 -17.40
C ASN A 343 9.91 7.73 -18.18
N ASN A 344 10.43 7.43 -19.37
CA ASN A 344 11.11 8.42 -20.22
C ASN A 344 10.16 9.53 -20.67
N LEU A 345 8.92 9.18 -21.04
CA LEU A 345 7.90 10.15 -21.40
C LEU A 345 7.56 11.07 -20.21
N LEU A 346 7.41 10.50 -19.00
CA LEU A 346 7.20 11.26 -17.77
C LEU A 346 8.34 12.26 -17.54
N ILE A 347 9.60 11.81 -17.61
CA ILE A 347 10.77 12.68 -17.40
C ILE A 347 10.78 13.83 -18.42
N LYS A 348 10.56 13.52 -19.69
CA LYS A 348 10.49 14.54 -20.76
C LYS A 348 9.42 15.60 -20.44
N LYS A 349 8.22 15.16 -20.05
CA LYS A 349 7.11 16.09 -19.78
C LYS A 349 7.27 16.88 -18.48
N LEU A 350 7.83 16.28 -17.44
CA LEU A 350 8.21 17.01 -16.22
C LEU A 350 9.21 18.11 -16.55
N LYS A 351 10.23 17.84 -17.37
CA LYS A 351 11.20 18.85 -17.81
C LYS A 351 10.52 20.02 -18.53
N GLU A 352 9.66 19.73 -19.52
CA GLU A 352 8.89 20.75 -20.24
C GLU A 352 7.99 21.61 -19.32
N VAL A 353 7.47 21.04 -18.22
CA VAL A 353 6.60 21.74 -17.26
C VAL A 353 7.39 22.58 -16.26
N LEU A 354 8.61 22.15 -15.89
CA LEU A 354 9.44 22.83 -14.90
C LEU A 354 10.30 23.96 -15.50
N GLU A 355 10.60 23.90 -16.80
CA GLU A 355 11.37 24.93 -17.53
C GLU A 355 10.50 26.10 -18.05
N ARG A 356 9.18 26.03 -17.86
CA ARG A 356 8.22 27.10 -18.19
C ARG A 356 7.78 27.83 -16.92
#